data_AF-A0A1S2VQZ9-F1
#
_entry.id   AF-A0A1S2VQZ9-F1
#
_cell.length_a   1.000
_cell.length_b   1.000
_cell.length_c   1.000
_cell.angle_alpha   90.00
_cell.angle_beta   90.00
_cell.angle_gamma   90.00
#
_symmetry.space_group_name_H-M   'P 1'
#
loop_
_entity.id
_entity.type
_entity.pdbx_description
1 polymer ?
#
loop_
_entity_poly.entity_id
_entity_poly.type
_entity_poly.pdbx_seq_one_letter_code
_entity_poly.pdbx_strand_id
1 'polypeptide(L)'
;MKLTILVKPYVRRWLLHDFGPEPIRVRANSDLGAKLLLGFGRGERIPLDVLEVTDQELPDHKGMVEISFQLGEKFQRSALSAETRLMLSNALLAEFRTALHYYCIGRRTLFNSELSAVKIFLKQYRIPEDELTEESAIKMAQRERRERSDFRTRVAA
;
A
#
# COMPACT_ATOMS: atom_id res chain seq x y z
N MET A 1 3.42 -7.15 19.96
CA MET A 1 4.53 -6.26 19.58
C MET A 1 3.95 -5.04 18.88
N LYS A 2 4.40 -3.83 19.21
CA LYS A 2 3.96 -2.62 18.50
C LYS A 2 4.97 -2.30 17.38
N LEU A 3 4.47 -2.11 16.17
CA LEU A 3 5.24 -1.69 15.01
C LEU A 3 4.73 -0.32 14.56
N THR A 4 5.65 0.63 14.37
CA THR A 4 5.32 1.94 13.79
C THR A 4 5.97 2.07 12.42
N ILE A 5 5.20 2.48 11.43
CA ILE A 5 5.64 2.69 10.04
C ILE A 5 5.24 4.10 9.62
N LEU A 6 6.11 4.77 8.85
CA LEU A 6 5.78 6.05 8.22
C LEU A 6 5.06 5.79 6.90
N VAL A 7 3.93 6.45 6.68
CA VAL A 7 3.13 6.35 5.45
C VAL A 7 2.65 7.72 5.00
N LYS A 8 2.16 7.82 3.76
CA LYS A 8 1.46 9.03 3.31
C LYS A 8 0.12 9.19 4.05
N PRO A 9 -0.36 10.41 4.33
CA PRO A 9 -1.59 10.66 5.09
C PRO A 9 -2.82 9.93 4.54
N TYR A 10 -3.01 9.93 3.22
CA TYR A 10 -4.11 9.24 2.55
C TYR A 10 -4.04 7.71 2.71
N VAL A 11 -2.84 7.12 2.76
CA VAL A 11 -2.65 5.69 3.04
C VAL A 11 -3.03 5.39 4.48
N ARG A 12 -2.65 6.25 5.43
CA ARG A 12 -3.08 6.11 6.83
C ARG A 12 -4.61 6.13 6.94
N ARG A 13 -5.28 7.10 6.30
CA ARG A 13 -6.76 7.17 6.33
C ARG A 13 -7.42 5.94 5.76
N TRP A 14 -6.94 5.48 4.60
CA TRP A 14 -7.42 4.25 3.99
C TRP A 14 -7.26 3.04 4.92
N LEU A 15 -6.08 2.88 5.55
CA LEU A 15 -5.83 1.80 6.51
C LEU A 15 -6.74 1.88 7.75
N LEU A 16 -6.95 3.06 8.31
CA LEU A 16 -7.83 3.23 9.47
C LEU A 16 -9.29 2.98 9.14
N HIS A 17 -9.70 3.29 7.92
CA HIS A 17 -11.05 3.03 7.46
C HIS A 17 -11.32 1.53 7.27
N ASP A 18 -10.41 0.80 6.62
CA ASP A 18 -10.61 -0.63 6.33
C ASP A 18 -10.28 -1.56 7.49
N PHE A 19 -9.28 -1.20 8.32
CA PHE A 19 -8.77 -2.09 9.37
C PHE A 19 -9.05 -1.62 10.80
N GLY A 20 -9.63 -0.42 10.97
CA GLY A 20 -10.04 0.13 12.26
C GLY A 20 -8.99 1.02 12.93
N PRO A 21 -9.23 1.40 14.20
CA PRO A 21 -8.43 2.42 14.89
C PRO A 21 -7.02 1.94 15.26
N GLU A 22 -6.13 2.90 15.52
CA GLU A 22 -4.78 2.61 15.99
C GLU A 22 -4.73 2.19 17.47
N PRO A 23 -3.81 1.27 17.85
CA PRO A 23 -2.96 0.49 16.95
C PRO A 23 -3.78 -0.59 16.21
N ILE A 24 -3.62 -0.67 14.89
CA ILE A 24 -4.35 -1.63 14.05
C ILE A 24 -3.95 -3.04 14.48
N ARG A 25 -4.92 -3.83 14.94
CA ARG A 25 -4.68 -5.21 15.39
C ARG A 25 -4.54 -6.12 14.18
N VAL A 26 -3.30 -6.51 13.87
CA VAL A 26 -3.01 -7.39 12.75
C VAL A 26 -3.17 -8.84 13.19
N ARG A 27 -4.15 -9.53 12.61
CA ARG A 27 -4.30 -10.98 12.76
C ARG A 27 -3.46 -11.67 11.70
N ALA A 28 -2.74 -12.74 12.05
CA ALA A 28 -1.88 -13.46 11.10
C ALA A 28 -2.65 -14.04 9.89
N ASN A 29 -3.95 -14.28 10.05
CA ASN A 29 -4.84 -14.83 9.02
C ASN A 29 -5.69 -13.75 8.31
N SER A 30 -5.47 -12.46 8.55
CA SER A 30 -6.07 -11.41 7.72
C SER A 30 -5.19 -11.14 6.50
N ASP A 31 -5.77 -10.60 5.43
CA ASP A 31 -5.01 -10.22 4.22
C ASP A 31 -3.85 -9.29 4.55
N LEU A 32 -4.08 -8.31 5.42
CA LEU A 32 -3.04 -7.41 5.92
C LEU A 32 -1.97 -8.18 6.71
N GLY A 33 -2.37 -9.16 7.53
CA GLY A 33 -1.42 -9.99 8.28
C GLY A 33 -0.60 -10.91 7.40
N ALA A 34 -1.19 -11.50 6.36
CA ALA A 34 -0.48 -12.32 5.38
C ALA A 34 0.54 -11.48 4.60
N LYS A 35 0.17 -10.28 4.15
CA LYS A 35 1.06 -9.34 3.45
C LYS A 35 2.21 -8.88 4.34
N LEU A 36 1.91 -8.53 5.59
CA LEU A 36 2.93 -8.20 6.58
C LEU A 36 3.84 -9.41 6.83
N LEU A 37 3.30 -10.61 6.97
CA LEU A 37 4.09 -11.84 7.13
C LEU A 37 4.95 -12.16 5.91
N LEU A 38 4.55 -11.79 4.68
CA LEU A 38 5.42 -11.92 3.50
C LEU A 38 6.57 -10.90 3.55
N GLY A 39 6.33 -9.70 4.07
CA GLY A 39 7.38 -8.70 4.32
C GLY A 39 8.27 -8.98 5.54
N PHE A 40 7.78 -9.74 6.53
CA PHE A 40 8.47 -10.07 7.79
C PHE A 40 9.00 -11.51 7.88
N GLY A 41 8.48 -12.39 7.05
CA GLY A 41 8.60 -13.83 7.20
C GLY A 41 10.04 -14.26 7.04
N ARG A 42 10.45 -15.23 7.87
CA ARG A 42 11.70 -15.99 7.72
C ARG A 42 11.68 -16.79 6.41
N GLY A 43 11.76 -16.12 5.27
CA GLY A 43 12.33 -16.71 4.08
C GLY A 43 13.73 -16.13 3.99
N GLU A 44 14.73 -16.97 3.68
CA GLU A 44 15.90 -16.49 2.95
C GLU A 44 15.43 -15.40 1.99
N ARG A 45 16.01 -14.20 2.06
CA ARG A 45 15.69 -13.12 1.12
C ARG A 45 15.77 -13.77 -0.26
N ILE A 46 14.64 -14.11 -0.87
CA ILE A 46 14.63 -14.63 -2.22
C ILE A 46 15.20 -13.44 -2.98
N PRO A 47 16.40 -13.55 -3.57
CA PRO A 47 16.88 -12.49 -4.41
C PRO A 47 15.92 -12.54 -5.60
N LEU A 48 14.87 -11.72 -5.52
CA LEU A 48 14.33 -11.17 -6.73
C LEU A 48 15.54 -10.53 -7.39
N ASP A 49 15.88 -10.94 -8.61
CA ASP A 49 16.75 -10.18 -9.49
C ASP A 49 16.03 -8.86 -9.77
N VAL A 50 15.96 -8.01 -8.75
CA VAL A 50 15.47 -6.66 -8.84
C VAL A 50 16.58 -5.94 -9.55
N LEU A 51 16.34 -5.59 -10.83
CA LEU A 51 17.10 -4.54 -11.50
C LEU A 51 17.28 -3.42 -10.48
N GLU A 52 18.52 -3.25 -10.03
CA GLU A 52 18.98 -2.57 -8.82
C GLU A 52 17.98 -1.53 -8.31
N VAL A 53 17.35 -1.80 -7.15
CA VAL A 53 16.81 -0.70 -6.34
C VAL A 53 18.02 0.05 -5.84
N THR A 54 18.47 1.05 -6.60
CA THR A 54 19.46 2.00 -6.15
C THR A 54 18.91 2.68 -4.90
N ASP A 55 19.77 2.96 -3.92
CA ASP A 55 19.45 3.65 -2.65
C ASP A 55 18.80 5.06 -2.83
N GLN A 56 18.45 5.45 -4.05
CA GLN A 56 18.02 6.78 -4.47
C GLN A 56 16.52 7.05 -4.40
N GLU A 57 15.69 6.08 -4.01
CA GLU A 57 14.25 6.32 -3.78
C GLU A 57 13.85 6.05 -2.32
N LEU A 58 14.67 6.51 -1.36
CA LEU A 58 14.15 6.76 -0.01
C LEU A 58 13.04 7.81 -0.14
N PRO A 59 11.77 7.49 0.16
CA PRO A 59 10.69 8.44 0.13
C PRO A 59 11.06 9.62 1.02
N ASP A 60 11.00 10.83 0.48
CA ASP A 60 11.15 12.03 1.30
C ASP A 60 10.15 11.91 2.47
N HIS A 61 10.70 11.85 3.70
CA HIS A 61 9.94 11.75 4.94
C HIS A 61 9.06 12.99 5.15
N LYS A 62 9.28 14.06 4.37
CA LYS A 62 8.45 15.25 4.36
C LYS A 62 6.98 14.91 4.07
N GLY A 63 6.13 15.27 5.03
CA GLY A 63 4.69 15.03 4.96
C GLY A 63 4.26 13.59 5.20
N MET A 64 5.13 12.71 5.69
CA MET A 64 4.72 11.38 6.16
C MET A 64 4.15 11.43 7.58
N VAL A 65 3.25 10.50 7.88
CA VAL A 65 2.63 10.33 9.19
C VAL A 65 2.87 8.91 9.70
N GLU A 66 2.97 8.78 11.02
CA GLU A 66 3.09 7.48 11.66
C GLU A 66 1.76 6.73 11.67
N ILE A 67 1.83 5.42 11.47
CA ILE A 67 0.74 4.49 11.75
C ILE A 67 1.27 3.31 12.58
N SER A 68 0.51 2.95 13.61
CA SER A 68 0.84 1.90 14.56
C SER A 68 0.07 0.61 14.30
N PHE A 69 0.78 -0.51 14.27
CA PHE A 69 0.23 -1.86 14.20
C PHE A 69 0.53 -2.63 15.49
N GLN A 70 -0.49 -3.34 15.99
CA GLN A 70 -0.32 -4.34 17.03
C GLN A 70 -0.16 -5.71 16.38
N LEU A 71 1.06 -6.22 16.41
CA LEU A 71 1.47 -7.52 15.89
C LEU A 71 1.38 -8.61 16.97
N GLY A 72 0.92 -9.80 16.59
CA GLY A 72 0.88 -10.99 17.46
C GLY A 72 2.27 -11.60 17.71
N GLU A 73 2.31 -12.73 18.43
CA GLU A 73 3.56 -13.40 18.86
C GLU A 73 4.36 -14.05 17.71
N LYS A 74 3.75 -14.21 16.53
CA LYS A 74 4.39 -14.79 15.35
C LYS A 74 5.41 -13.88 14.64
N PHE A 75 5.47 -12.60 15.00
CA PHE A 75 6.36 -11.63 14.37
C PHE A 75 7.66 -11.48 15.17
N GLN A 76 8.82 -11.68 14.52
CA GLN A 76 10.13 -11.61 15.18
C GLN A 76 10.71 -10.20 15.17
N ARG A 77 11.23 -9.77 16.32
CA ARG A 77 11.81 -8.42 16.50
C ARG A 77 13.08 -8.19 15.69
N SER A 78 13.85 -9.24 15.40
CA SER A 78 15.11 -9.17 14.64
C SER A 78 14.94 -8.77 13.18
N ALA A 79 13.71 -8.84 12.64
CA ALA A 79 13.39 -8.45 11.26
C ALA A 79 13.04 -6.95 11.10
N LEU A 80 13.17 -6.13 12.15
CA LEU A 80 12.72 -4.72 12.16
C LEU A 80 13.85 -3.71 11.93
N SER A 81 14.66 -3.90 10.89
CA SER A 81 15.65 -2.89 10.46
C SER A 81 14.96 -1.65 9.87
N ALA A 82 15.72 -0.55 9.72
CA ALA A 82 15.23 0.65 9.04
C ALA A 82 14.83 0.36 7.57
N GLU A 83 15.63 -0.48 6.90
CA GLU A 83 15.36 -0.99 5.54
C GLU A 83 14.02 -1.72 5.47
N THR A 84 13.73 -2.64 6.41
CA THR A 84 12.45 -3.35 6.40
C THR A 84 11.27 -2.42 6.64
N ARG A 85 11.39 -1.43 7.53
CA ARG A 85 10.33 -0.42 7.74
C ARG A 85 10.06 0.40 6.49
N LEU A 86 11.11 0.72 5.75
CA LEU A 86 11.00 1.41 4.47
C LEU A 86 10.29 0.56 3.42
N MET A 87 10.71 -0.70 3.25
CA MET A 87 10.07 -1.63 2.32
C MET A 87 8.58 -1.77 2.61
N LEU A 88 8.20 -1.79 3.89
CA LEU A 88 6.80 -1.84 4.31
C LEU A 88 6.03 -0.55 4.02
N SER A 89 6.65 0.61 4.17
CA SER A 89 6.06 1.88 3.75
C SER A 89 5.68 1.84 2.26
N ASN A 90 6.62 1.40 1.43
CA ASN A 90 6.42 1.26 -0.02
C ASN A 90 5.37 0.18 -0.35
N ALA A 91 5.38 -0.95 0.37
CA ALA A 91 4.39 -2.01 0.18
C ALA A 91 2.97 -1.53 0.53
N LEU A 92 2.79 -0.77 1.61
CA LEU A 92 1.49 -0.19 1.97
C LEU A 92 1.01 0.84 0.93
N LEU A 93 1.92 1.61 0.36
CA LEU A 93 1.60 2.52 -0.75
C LEU A 93 1.20 1.77 -2.03
N ALA A 94 1.93 0.71 -2.38
CA ALA A 94 1.61 -0.14 -3.52
C ALA A 94 0.26 -0.85 -3.34
N GLU A 95 -0.04 -1.28 -2.11
CA GLU A 95 -1.32 -1.85 -1.76
C GLU A 95 -2.46 -0.83 -1.91
N PHE A 96 -2.28 0.40 -1.42
CA PHE A 96 -3.25 1.48 -1.63
C PHE A 96 -3.52 1.71 -3.13
N ARG A 97 -2.46 1.79 -3.95
CA ARG A 97 -2.60 1.93 -5.42
C ARG A 97 -3.39 0.78 -6.03
N THR A 98 -3.11 -0.43 -5.58
CA THR A 98 -3.82 -1.65 -6.01
C THR A 98 -5.30 -1.60 -5.62
N ALA A 99 -5.61 -1.22 -4.38
CA ALA A 99 -6.98 -1.08 -3.89
C ALA A 99 -7.75 -0.02 -4.69
N LEU A 100 -7.15 1.15 -4.93
CA LEU A 100 -7.73 2.21 -5.76
C LEU A 100 -8.03 1.72 -7.19
N HIS A 101 -7.07 1.04 -7.81
CA HIS A 101 -7.23 0.50 -9.16
C HIS A 101 -8.35 -0.54 -9.25
N TYR A 102 -8.40 -1.51 -8.34
CA TYR A 102 -9.46 -2.52 -8.32
C TYR A 102 -10.82 -1.93 -7.98
N TYR A 103 -10.89 -0.92 -7.10
CA TYR A 103 -12.12 -0.18 -6.88
C TYR A 103 -12.62 0.46 -8.17
N CYS A 104 -11.72 1.14 -8.91
CA CYS A 104 -12.05 1.75 -10.19
C CYS A 104 -12.54 0.71 -11.21
N ILE A 105 -11.87 -0.44 -11.32
CA ILE A 105 -12.31 -1.53 -12.22
C ILE A 105 -13.67 -2.09 -11.79
N GLY A 106 -13.83 -2.48 -10.54
CA GLY A 106 -15.04 -3.13 -10.04
C GLY A 106 -16.28 -2.25 -10.12
N ARG A 107 -16.09 -0.93 -10.16
CA ARG A 107 -17.16 0.07 -10.25
C ARG A 107 -17.33 0.68 -11.65
N ARG A 108 -16.52 0.28 -12.65
CA ARG A 108 -16.68 0.77 -14.03
C ARG A 108 -18.04 0.43 -14.64
N THR A 109 -18.63 -0.70 -14.23
CA THR A 109 -19.98 -1.10 -14.63
C THR A 109 -21.08 -0.20 -14.06
N LEU A 110 -20.80 0.53 -12.99
CA LEU A 110 -21.77 1.38 -12.30
C LEU A 110 -21.62 2.87 -12.62
N PHE A 111 -20.41 3.35 -12.90
CA PHE A 111 -20.15 4.79 -12.99
C PHE A 111 -19.69 5.28 -14.37
N ASN A 112 -19.54 4.39 -15.37
CA ASN A 112 -19.14 4.69 -16.76
C ASN A 112 -17.89 5.58 -16.95
N SER A 113 -17.19 5.93 -15.88
CA SER A 113 -16.06 6.85 -15.86
C SER A 113 -15.14 6.55 -14.68
N GLU A 114 -13.84 6.49 -14.96
CA GLU A 114 -12.79 6.31 -13.96
C GLU A 114 -12.70 7.51 -13.00
N LEU A 115 -12.92 8.72 -13.52
CA LEU A 115 -12.99 9.94 -12.72
C LEU A 115 -14.06 9.83 -11.62
N SER A 116 -15.26 9.40 -11.97
CA SER A 116 -16.36 9.22 -11.02
C SER A 116 -16.03 8.15 -9.98
N ALA A 117 -15.40 7.06 -10.38
CA ALA A 117 -14.98 6.00 -9.45
C ALA A 117 -13.92 6.49 -8.45
N VAL A 118 -12.93 7.26 -8.92
CA VAL A 118 -11.90 7.88 -8.05
C VAL A 118 -12.54 8.86 -7.06
N LYS A 119 -13.44 9.73 -7.52
CA LYS A 119 -14.16 10.68 -6.64
C LYS A 119 -14.88 9.96 -5.50
N ILE A 120 -15.58 8.89 -5.83
CA ILE A 120 -16.31 8.09 -4.84
C ILE A 120 -15.34 7.38 -3.90
N PHE A 121 -14.22 6.86 -4.40
CA PHE A 121 -13.19 6.26 -3.55
C PHE A 121 -12.65 7.27 -2.52
N LEU A 122 -12.18 8.43 -2.96
CA LEU A 122 -11.66 9.46 -2.05
C LEU A 122 -12.70 9.89 -1.00
N LYS A 123 -13.95 10.05 -1.43
CA LYS A 123 -15.08 10.36 -0.54
C LYS A 123 -15.36 9.23 0.47
N GLN A 124 -15.42 7.98 0.01
CA GLN A 124 -15.69 6.81 0.85
C GLN A 124 -14.63 6.68 1.94
N TYR A 125 -13.36 6.83 1.58
CA TYR A 125 -12.22 6.73 2.50
C TYR A 125 -11.90 8.04 3.25
N ARG A 126 -12.72 9.09 3.07
CA ARG A 126 -12.58 10.40 3.72
C ARG A 126 -11.18 11.00 3.53
N ILE A 127 -10.62 10.84 2.33
CA ILE A 127 -9.32 11.38 1.94
C ILE A 127 -9.55 12.81 1.43
N PRO A 128 -8.99 13.83 2.11
CA PRO A 128 -9.18 15.21 1.70
C PRO A 128 -8.24 15.59 0.54
N GLU A 129 -8.61 16.63 -0.19
CA GLU A 129 -7.94 17.02 -1.45
C GLU A 129 -6.50 17.55 -1.22
N ASP A 130 -6.23 18.11 -0.04
CA ASP A 130 -4.90 18.55 0.38
C ASP A 130 -3.93 17.38 0.63
N GLU A 131 -4.44 16.18 0.93
CA GLU A 131 -3.64 14.96 1.08
C GLU A 131 -3.44 14.23 -0.25
N LEU A 132 -4.48 14.14 -1.08
CA LEU A 132 -4.44 13.49 -2.39
C LEU A 132 -5.46 14.11 -3.34
N THR A 133 -4.97 14.82 -4.35
CA THR A 133 -5.83 15.40 -5.39
C THR A 133 -6.46 14.33 -6.27
N GLU A 134 -7.64 14.61 -6.81
CA GLU A 134 -8.33 13.71 -7.73
C GLU A 134 -7.47 13.37 -8.94
N GLU A 135 -6.80 14.37 -9.53
CA GLU A 135 -5.91 14.18 -10.68
C GLU A 135 -4.76 13.23 -10.35
N SER A 136 -4.15 13.37 -9.17
CA SER A 136 -3.06 12.49 -8.71
C SER A 136 -3.57 11.07 -8.52
N ALA A 137 -4.75 10.89 -7.93
CA ALA A 137 -5.36 9.58 -7.74
C ALA A 137 -5.70 8.90 -9.08
N ILE A 138 -6.21 9.65 -10.07
CA ILE A 138 -6.44 9.13 -11.43
C ILE A 138 -5.13 8.66 -12.05
N LYS A 139 -4.07 9.49 -11.99
CA LYS A 139 -2.75 9.12 -12.52
C LYS A 139 -2.21 7.86 -11.84
N MET A 140 -2.42 7.69 -10.52
CA MET A 140 -2.05 6.47 -9.80
C MET A 140 -2.81 5.24 -10.33
N ALA A 141 -4.13 5.33 -10.51
CA ALA A 141 -4.95 4.23 -11.01
C ALA A 141 -4.58 3.83 -12.46
N GLN A 142 -4.25 4.82 -13.29
CA GLN A 142 -3.82 4.62 -14.68
C GLN A 142 -2.43 4.00 -14.77
N ARG A 143 -1.50 4.46 -13.92
CA ARG A 143 -0.15 3.88 -13.82
C ARG A 143 -0.21 2.41 -13.42
N GLU A 144 -1.01 2.09 -12.39
CA GLU A 144 -1.24 0.72 -11.95
C GLU A 144 -1.80 -0.18 -13.07
N ARG A 145 -2.74 0.35 -13.85
CA ARG A 145 -3.29 -0.36 -15.02
C ARG A 145 -2.20 -0.66 -16.06
N ARG A 146 -1.35 0.32 -16.38
CA ARG A 146 -0.27 0.18 -17.36
C ARG A 146 0.76 -0.85 -16.91
N GLU A 147 1.28 -0.71 -15.69
CA GLU A 147 2.28 -1.63 -15.12
C GLU A 147 1.78 -3.09 -15.13
N ARG A 148 0.51 -3.32 -14.81
CA ARG A 148 -0.10 -4.66 -14.88
C ARG A 148 -0.29 -5.19 -16.30
N SER A 149 -0.62 -4.31 -17.24
CA SER A 149 -0.72 -4.68 -18.66
C SER A 149 0.64 -5.08 -19.19
N ASP A 150 1.68 -4.29 -18.90
CA ASP A 150 3.05 -4.54 -19.35
C ASP A 150 3.61 -5.83 -18.76
N PHE A 151 3.33 -6.10 -17.47
CA PHE A 151 3.70 -7.35 -16.83
C PHE A 151 3.07 -8.57 -17.52
N ARG A 152 1.76 -8.52 -17.83
CA ARG A 152 1.07 -9.61 -18.54
C ARG A 152 1.68 -9.87 -19.91
N THR A 153 2.00 -8.82 -20.66
CA THR A 153 2.64 -8.94 -21.97
C THR A 153 4.03 -9.59 -21.85
N ARG A 154 4.82 -9.24 -20.83
CA ARG A 154 6.15 -9.81 -20.60
C ARG A 154 6.13 -11.26 -20.15
N VAL A 155 5.13 -11.68 -19.38
CA VAL A 155 4.99 -13.08 -18.92
C VAL A 155 4.44 -13.98 -20.04
N ALA A 156 3.71 -13.41 -21.00
CA ALA A 156 3.17 -14.14 -22.15
C ALA A 156 4.13 -14.26 -23.33
N ALA A 157 5.26 -13.54 -23.31
CA ALA A 157 6.33 -13.59 -24.32
C ALA A 157 7.44 -14.55 -23.91
#